data_AF-A0A099KF12-F1
#
_entry.id   AF-A0A099KF12-F1
#
_cell.length_a   1.000
_cell.length_b   1.000
_cell.length_c   1.000
_cell.angle_alpha   90.00
_cell.angle_beta   90.00
_cell.angle_gamma   90.00
#
_symmetry.space_group_name_H-M   'P 1'
#
loop_
_entity.id
_entity.type
_entity.pdbx_description
1 polymer ?
#
loop_
_entity_poly.entity_id
_entity_poly.type
_entity_poly.pdbx_seq_one_letter_code
_entity_poly.pdbx_strand_id
1 'polypeptide(L)'
;ATNTWTINSENAGTLNTTNFTNFNNLTGGTGIDNFTLSDIDHVTGLIDGGVGIDSVAINASNQDVYLGTDITNIETLSAQAGTNTLRGENATNDWNITAANTGTIDDQTTTLSFTNFSELVGGTLVDDFLFDSTGSVNSLAAGTGEDVISVDNITQVATTIDGGANDDILNLNTDNQIITLASVTSIETINATA
;
A
#
# COMPACT_ATOMS: atom_id res chain seq x y z
N ALA A 1 23.92 -0.36 12.28
CA ALA A 1 23.52 -0.94 13.58
C ALA A 1 22.01 -0.96 13.63
N THR A 2 21.39 -1.89 14.35
CA THR A 2 19.92 -1.92 14.44
C THR A 2 19.40 -0.74 15.25
N ASN A 3 18.38 -0.04 14.74
CA ASN A 3 17.65 0.98 15.49
C ASN A 3 16.21 0.53 15.74
N THR A 4 15.69 0.86 16.91
CA THR A 4 14.28 0.68 17.24
C THR A 4 13.69 2.04 17.59
N TRP A 5 12.77 2.51 16.76
CA TRP A 5 12.02 3.73 16.95
C TRP A 5 10.64 3.38 17.52
N THR A 6 10.24 4.04 18.60
CA THR A 6 8.87 3.97 19.11
C THR A 6 8.29 5.37 19.09
N ILE A 7 7.24 5.59 18.29
CA ILE A 7 6.57 6.87 18.08
C ILE A 7 5.17 6.77 18.69
N ASN A 8 4.99 7.40 19.84
CA ASN A 8 3.75 7.33 20.63
C ASN A 8 3.11 8.70 20.87
N SER A 9 3.65 9.74 20.26
CA SER A 9 3.14 11.11 20.27
C SER A 9 3.66 11.83 19.04
N GLU A 10 2.97 12.91 18.64
CA GLU A 10 3.37 13.73 17.50
C GLU A 10 4.84 14.16 17.58
N ASN A 11 5.63 13.74 16.60
CA ASN A 11 7.04 14.03 16.40
C ASN A 11 7.91 13.70 17.64
N ALA A 12 7.50 12.71 18.43
CA ALA A 12 8.12 12.38 19.69
C ALA A 12 8.06 10.88 20.01
N GLY A 13 9.03 10.43 20.81
CA GLY A 13 9.15 9.03 21.15
C GLY A 13 10.53 8.65 21.64
N THR A 14 10.95 7.42 21.35
CA THR A 14 12.26 6.89 21.71
C THR A 14 12.99 6.27 20.53
N LEU A 15 14.27 6.57 20.39
CA LEU A 15 15.24 5.83 19.59
C LEU A 15 16.05 4.95 20.53
N ASN A 16 15.83 3.63 20.47
CA ASN A 16 16.36 2.65 21.40
C ASN A 16 15.95 3.01 22.85
N THR A 17 16.85 3.62 23.61
CA THR A 17 16.60 4.09 24.99
C THR A 17 16.60 5.62 25.12
N THR A 18 16.85 6.33 24.02
CA THR A 18 17.00 7.78 24.00
C THR A 18 15.68 8.43 23.59
N ASN A 19 15.15 9.32 24.43
CA ASN A 19 13.95 10.07 24.11
C ASN A 19 14.26 11.17 23.07
N PHE A 20 13.30 11.42 22.18
CA PHE A 20 13.33 12.56 21.26
C PHE A 20 11.96 13.26 21.26
N THR A 21 11.95 14.56 20.92
CA THR A 21 10.74 15.40 20.81
C THR A 21 10.94 16.46 19.74
N ASN A 22 9.89 16.76 18.97
CA ASN A 22 9.89 17.69 17.83
C ASN A 22 10.79 17.24 16.66
N PHE A 23 10.89 15.93 16.42
CA PHE A 23 11.56 15.37 15.25
C PHE A 23 10.49 14.87 14.29
N ASN A 24 10.29 15.61 13.21
CA ASN A 24 9.28 15.30 12.20
C ASN A 24 9.81 14.44 11.05
N ASN A 25 11.12 14.25 10.95
CA ASN A 25 11.72 13.31 10.00
C ASN A 25 12.55 12.31 10.78
N LEU A 26 12.41 11.03 10.45
CA LEU A 26 13.14 9.93 11.05
C LEU A 26 13.92 9.23 9.94
N THR A 27 15.23 9.11 10.11
CA THR A 27 16.09 8.43 9.14
C THR A 27 16.83 7.30 9.84
N GLY A 28 16.70 6.11 9.30
CA GLY A 28 17.41 4.93 9.74
C GLY A 28 18.89 4.93 9.35
N GLY A 29 19.56 3.84 9.66
CA GLY A 29 20.99 3.69 9.44
C GLY A 29 21.33 2.83 8.23
N THR A 30 22.44 2.12 8.34
CA THR A 30 22.83 1.06 7.40
C THR A 30 22.44 -0.34 7.93
N GLY A 31 21.54 -0.39 8.89
CA GLY A 31 21.29 -1.54 9.75
C GLY A 31 19.97 -2.22 9.44
N ILE A 32 19.28 -2.64 10.48
CA ILE A 32 17.85 -2.96 10.42
C ILE A 32 17.19 -1.89 11.27
N ASP A 33 16.24 -1.17 10.72
CA ASP A 33 15.61 -0.04 11.35
C ASP A 33 14.11 -0.33 11.50
N ASN A 34 13.67 -0.52 12.74
CA ASN A 34 12.28 -0.88 13.05
C ASN A 34 11.55 0.32 13.65
N PHE A 35 10.50 0.79 12.99
CA PHE A 35 9.64 1.89 13.41
C PHE A 35 8.31 1.34 13.90
N THR A 36 7.99 1.57 15.16
CA THR A 36 6.69 1.24 15.75
C THR A 36 5.93 2.52 16.05
N LEU A 37 4.80 2.72 15.37
CA LEU A 37 3.98 3.91 15.49
C LEU A 37 2.66 3.59 16.19
N SER A 38 2.13 4.55 16.95
CA SER A 38 0.75 4.48 17.44
C SER A 38 -0.25 5.04 16.42
N ASP A 39 0.22 5.82 15.45
CA ASP A 39 -0.54 6.40 14.34
C ASP A 39 0.47 6.89 13.28
N ILE A 40 0.19 6.78 11.98
CA ILE A 40 1.06 7.30 10.91
C ILE A 40 1.22 8.82 11.01
N ASP A 41 0.16 9.54 11.37
CA ASP A 41 0.13 11.01 11.47
C ASP A 41 0.99 11.55 12.62
N HIS A 42 1.49 10.68 13.51
CA HIS A 42 2.45 11.09 14.52
C HIS A 42 3.81 11.48 13.94
N VAL A 43 4.15 11.10 12.71
CA VAL A 43 5.33 11.62 12.02
C VAL A 43 4.84 12.56 10.92
N THR A 44 4.96 13.87 11.15
CA THR A 44 4.44 14.88 10.20
C THR A 44 5.40 15.15 9.03
N GLY A 45 6.30 14.22 8.76
CA GLY A 45 7.32 14.28 7.73
C GLY A 45 7.70 12.85 7.34
N LEU A 46 8.91 12.65 6.83
CA LEU A 46 9.28 11.38 6.23
C LEU A 46 9.90 10.41 7.24
N ILE A 47 9.50 9.14 7.14
CA ILE A 47 10.22 7.99 7.68
C ILE A 47 11.04 7.36 6.56
N ASP A 48 12.35 7.40 6.69
CA ASP A 48 13.29 6.77 5.76
C ASP A 48 13.99 5.63 6.48
N GLY A 49 13.82 4.38 6.04
CA GLY A 49 14.51 3.23 6.61
C GLY A 49 16.03 3.26 6.42
N GLY A 50 16.49 3.94 5.36
CA GLY A 50 17.89 4.01 4.99
C GLY A 50 18.31 2.78 4.18
N VAL A 51 19.46 2.19 4.54
CA VAL A 51 19.93 0.94 3.93
C VAL A 51 19.68 -0.16 4.93
N GLY A 52 19.06 -1.26 4.52
CA GLY A 52 18.75 -2.28 5.49
C GLY A 52 17.68 -3.24 5.04
N ILE A 53 17.11 -3.91 6.03
CA ILE A 53 15.78 -4.50 5.92
C ILE A 53 14.99 -3.85 7.05
N ASP A 54 14.16 -2.90 6.68
CA ASP A 54 13.55 -1.93 7.55
C ASP A 54 12.04 -2.16 7.61
N SER A 55 11.43 -1.79 8.73
CA SER A 55 10.01 -2.06 8.94
C SER A 55 9.26 -0.92 9.60
N VAL A 56 8.02 -0.74 9.18
CA VAL A 56 7.05 0.16 9.80
C VAL A 56 5.87 -0.69 10.30
N ALA A 57 5.63 -0.64 11.60
CA ALA A 57 4.50 -1.29 12.26
C ALA A 57 3.62 -0.24 12.94
N ILE A 58 2.40 -0.08 12.44
CA ILE A 58 1.43 0.89 12.95
C ILE A 58 0.41 0.16 13.84
N ASN A 59 0.40 0.50 15.14
CA ASN A 59 -0.46 -0.11 16.14
C ASN A 59 -1.85 0.56 16.23
N ALA A 60 -2.39 0.96 15.07
CA ALA A 60 -3.71 1.53 14.91
C ALA A 60 -4.32 1.10 13.55
N SER A 61 -5.63 1.31 13.42
CA SER A 61 -6.39 1.15 12.17
C SER A 61 -6.88 2.51 11.67
N ASN A 62 -7.52 2.58 10.50
CA ASN A 62 -7.91 3.84 9.83
C ASN A 62 -6.69 4.67 9.44
N GLN A 63 -5.64 4.00 8.99
CA GLN A 63 -4.41 4.63 8.55
C GLN A 63 -4.49 4.91 7.05
N ASP A 64 -4.00 6.07 6.62
CA ASP A 64 -3.82 6.41 5.21
C ASP A 64 -2.32 6.66 5.00
N VAL A 65 -1.65 5.77 4.25
CA VAL A 65 -0.18 5.78 4.11
C VAL A 65 0.20 6.04 2.66
N TYR A 66 0.97 7.10 2.43
CA TYR A 66 1.51 7.48 1.13
C TYR A 66 2.98 7.05 1.01
N LEU A 67 3.27 6.12 0.11
CA LEU A 67 4.65 5.76 -0.24
C LEU A 67 5.36 6.96 -0.90
N GLY A 68 6.63 7.14 -0.58
CA GLY A 68 7.46 8.26 -1.04
C GLY A 68 7.18 9.61 -0.35
N THR A 69 6.07 9.72 0.40
CA THR A 69 5.70 10.93 1.17
C THR A 69 5.82 10.70 2.66
N ASP A 70 5.15 9.67 3.18
CA ASP A 70 5.14 9.34 4.61
C ASP A 70 6.29 8.37 4.94
N ILE A 71 6.53 7.40 4.05
CA ILE A 71 7.57 6.39 4.21
C ILE A 71 8.36 6.16 2.92
N THR A 72 9.66 5.85 3.04
CA THR A 72 10.54 5.42 1.93
C THR A 72 11.61 4.45 2.44
N ASN A 73 12.18 3.64 1.55
CA ASN A 73 13.17 2.61 1.88
C ASN A 73 12.71 1.69 3.03
N ILE A 74 11.48 1.14 2.91
CA ILE A 74 10.89 0.22 3.89
C ILE A 74 10.50 -1.07 3.18
N GLU A 75 11.03 -2.21 3.64
CA GLU A 75 10.71 -3.51 3.05
C GLU A 75 9.43 -4.13 3.64
N THR A 76 9.03 -3.74 4.85
CA THR A 76 7.85 -4.32 5.52
C THR A 76 6.98 -3.24 6.17
N LEU A 77 5.72 -3.17 5.75
CA LEU A 77 4.69 -2.30 6.31
C LEU A 77 3.54 -3.12 6.88
N SER A 78 3.11 -2.78 8.09
CA SER A 78 1.93 -3.39 8.70
C SER A 78 1.12 -2.37 9.50
N ALA A 79 -0.19 -2.56 9.52
CA ALA A 79 -1.12 -1.84 10.40
C ALA A 79 -1.97 -2.82 11.23
N GLN A 80 -2.73 -2.35 12.21
CA GLN A 80 -3.77 -3.19 12.81
C GLN A 80 -4.88 -3.44 11.80
N ALA A 81 -5.51 -4.62 11.89
CA ALA A 81 -6.66 -4.96 11.07
C ALA A 81 -7.77 -3.89 11.19
N GLY A 82 -8.30 -3.49 10.04
CA GLY A 82 -9.32 -2.45 9.92
C GLY A 82 -9.35 -1.91 8.49
N THR A 83 -9.94 -0.73 8.33
CA THR A 83 -9.85 0.02 7.07
C THR A 83 -8.51 0.73 7.06
N ASN A 84 -7.59 0.37 6.18
CA ASN A 84 -6.34 1.11 6.00
C ASN A 84 -6.10 1.26 4.51
N THR A 85 -5.69 2.45 4.12
CA THR A 85 -5.42 2.84 2.74
C THR A 85 -3.91 2.82 2.53
N LEU A 86 -3.45 2.09 1.52
CA LEU A 86 -2.07 2.16 1.04
C LEU A 86 -2.08 2.83 -0.33
N ARG A 87 -1.30 3.90 -0.44
CA ARG A 87 -1.18 4.68 -1.67
C ARG A 87 0.23 4.53 -2.23
N GLY A 88 0.32 4.09 -3.47
CA GLY A 88 1.56 3.91 -4.20
C GLY A 88 2.29 5.24 -4.46
N GLU A 89 3.53 5.15 -4.91
CA GLU A 89 4.26 6.33 -5.36
C GLU A 89 3.71 6.83 -6.70
N ASN A 90 4.01 8.09 -7.04
CA ASN A 90 3.75 8.65 -8.37
C ASN A 90 4.76 8.12 -9.41
N ALA A 91 4.86 6.80 -9.48
CA ALA A 91 5.76 6.00 -10.30
C ALA A 91 4.96 4.85 -10.94
N THR A 92 5.64 4.00 -11.74
CA THR A 92 5.02 2.73 -12.15
C THR A 92 5.08 1.78 -10.97
N ASN A 93 3.95 1.18 -10.60
CA ASN A 93 3.89 0.25 -9.47
C ASN A 93 3.27 -1.08 -9.89
N ASP A 94 3.94 -2.18 -9.54
CA ASP A 94 3.42 -3.53 -9.70
C ASP A 94 2.91 -4.04 -8.35
N TRP A 95 1.58 -4.14 -8.21
CA TRP A 95 0.91 -4.62 -7.01
C TRP A 95 0.57 -6.10 -7.14
N ASN A 96 1.03 -6.91 -6.18
CA ASN A 96 0.69 -8.33 -6.11
C ASN A 96 -0.07 -8.64 -4.80
N ILE A 97 -1.37 -8.92 -4.92
CA ILE A 97 -2.27 -9.17 -3.80
C ILE A 97 -2.39 -10.69 -3.61
N THR A 98 -1.63 -11.20 -2.64
CA THR A 98 -1.44 -12.64 -2.44
C THR A 98 -2.46 -13.24 -1.47
N ALA A 99 -2.96 -12.44 -0.53
CA ALA A 99 -3.98 -12.84 0.44
C ALA A 99 -4.89 -11.66 0.79
N ALA A 100 -5.87 -11.87 1.67
CA ALA A 100 -6.73 -10.81 2.15
C ALA A 100 -5.89 -9.66 2.76
N ASN A 101 -6.04 -8.47 2.18
CA ASN A 101 -5.40 -7.21 2.62
C ASN A 101 -3.88 -7.30 2.76
N THR A 102 -3.24 -8.19 1.97
CA THR A 102 -1.83 -8.54 2.11
C THR A 102 -1.21 -8.78 0.73
N GLY A 103 -0.01 -8.26 0.53
CA GLY A 103 0.64 -8.32 -0.76
C GLY A 103 2.00 -7.65 -0.79
N THR A 104 2.48 -7.40 -2.00
CA THR A 104 3.67 -6.60 -2.27
C THR A 104 3.35 -5.49 -3.26
N ILE A 105 4.13 -4.42 -3.20
CA ILE A 105 4.22 -3.38 -4.22
C ILE A 105 5.68 -3.26 -4.65
N ASP A 106 5.94 -3.29 -5.95
CA ASP A 106 7.25 -3.03 -6.55
C ASP A 106 7.19 -1.74 -7.38
N ASP A 107 7.93 -0.71 -6.97
CA ASP A 107 7.97 0.61 -7.64
C ASP A 107 9.01 0.65 -8.78
N GLN A 108 9.47 -0.52 -9.23
CA GLN A 108 10.56 -0.74 -10.18
C GLN A 108 11.96 -0.40 -9.65
N THR A 109 12.06 -0.06 -8.37
CA THR A 109 13.33 0.17 -7.66
C THR A 109 13.47 -0.71 -6.42
N THR A 110 12.40 -0.86 -5.66
CA THR A 110 12.32 -1.61 -4.41
C THR A 110 10.97 -2.32 -4.28
N THR A 111 10.94 -3.39 -3.49
CA THR A 111 9.70 -4.12 -3.18
C THR A 111 9.36 -3.96 -1.72
N LEU A 112 8.16 -3.45 -1.43
CA LEU A 112 7.59 -3.37 -0.08
C LEU A 112 6.54 -4.47 0.10
N SER A 113 6.60 -5.20 1.20
CA SER A 113 5.55 -6.13 1.64
C SER A 113 4.58 -5.42 2.59
N PHE A 114 3.28 -5.49 2.33
CA PHE A 114 2.26 -4.86 3.16
C PHE A 114 1.29 -5.88 3.79
N THR A 115 0.73 -5.56 4.95
CA THR A 115 -0.30 -6.37 5.62
C THR A 115 -1.34 -5.48 6.31
N ASN A 116 -2.60 -5.91 6.23
CA ASN A 116 -3.80 -5.24 6.75
C ASN A 116 -4.17 -3.94 6.01
N PHE A 117 -3.84 -3.80 4.73
CA PHE A 117 -4.30 -2.69 3.89
C PHE A 117 -5.42 -3.16 2.97
N SER A 118 -6.62 -2.66 3.23
CA SER A 118 -7.86 -3.09 2.57
C SER A 118 -8.32 -2.13 1.49
N GLU A 119 -7.70 -0.96 1.38
CA GLU A 119 -7.94 -0.01 0.31
C GLU A 119 -6.61 0.26 -0.38
N LEU A 120 -6.54 0.02 -1.68
CA LEU A 120 -5.34 0.28 -2.46
C LEU A 120 -5.59 1.44 -3.41
N VAL A 121 -4.60 2.33 -3.51
CA VAL A 121 -4.64 3.45 -4.44
C VAL A 121 -3.31 3.50 -5.19
N GLY A 122 -3.34 3.49 -6.51
CA GLY A 122 -2.15 3.70 -7.33
C GLY A 122 -1.73 5.18 -7.38
N GLY A 123 -0.76 5.46 -8.23
CA GLY A 123 -0.13 6.76 -8.38
C GLY A 123 -0.58 7.51 -9.64
N THR A 124 0.41 8.06 -10.36
CA THR A 124 0.19 8.87 -11.57
C THR A 124 0.74 8.27 -12.85
N LEU A 125 1.48 7.17 -12.76
CA LEU A 125 1.91 6.40 -13.94
C LEU A 125 1.17 5.06 -13.92
N VAL A 126 1.60 4.10 -14.73
CA VAL A 126 0.94 2.79 -14.81
C VAL A 126 1.01 2.05 -13.47
N ASP A 127 -0.14 1.65 -12.96
CA ASP A 127 -0.31 0.82 -11.78
C ASP A 127 -0.97 -0.52 -12.13
N ASP A 128 -0.18 -1.60 -12.11
CA ASP A 128 -0.66 -2.94 -12.45
C ASP A 128 -1.01 -3.72 -11.18
N PHE A 129 -2.27 -4.11 -11.03
CA PHE A 129 -2.79 -4.88 -9.88
C PHE A 129 -3.08 -6.32 -10.26
N LEU A 130 -2.28 -7.25 -9.73
CA LEU A 130 -2.46 -8.69 -9.89
C LEU A 130 -2.97 -9.31 -8.59
N PHE A 131 -4.11 -10.00 -8.66
CA PHE A 131 -4.66 -10.75 -7.55
C PHE A 131 -4.43 -12.25 -7.75
N ASP A 132 -3.77 -12.88 -6.77
CA ASP A 132 -3.79 -14.34 -6.64
C ASP A 132 -5.18 -14.83 -6.22
N SER A 133 -5.47 -16.12 -6.38
CA SER A 133 -6.77 -16.73 -6.02
C SER A 133 -7.26 -16.50 -4.57
N THR A 134 -6.36 -16.19 -3.64
CA THR A 134 -6.67 -15.85 -2.23
C THR A 134 -6.58 -14.36 -1.93
N GLY A 135 -6.10 -13.55 -2.88
CA GLY A 135 -6.01 -12.11 -2.78
C GLY A 135 -7.39 -11.48 -2.67
N SER A 136 -7.54 -10.52 -1.77
CA SER A 136 -8.76 -9.70 -1.71
C SER A 136 -8.52 -8.38 -0.98
N VAL A 137 -9.25 -7.35 -1.39
CA VAL A 137 -9.29 -6.02 -0.76
C VAL A 137 -10.73 -5.48 -0.79
N ASN A 138 -10.99 -4.42 -0.05
CA ASN A 138 -12.30 -3.75 -0.07
C ASN A 138 -12.48 -2.89 -1.32
N SER A 139 -11.51 -2.03 -1.62
CA SER A 139 -11.57 -1.11 -2.77
C SER A 139 -10.21 -0.94 -3.42
N LEU A 140 -10.25 -0.55 -4.69
CA LEU A 140 -9.08 -0.27 -5.51
C LEU A 140 -9.38 0.95 -6.39
N ALA A 141 -8.48 1.92 -6.37
CA ALA A 141 -8.45 3.03 -7.33
C ALA A 141 -7.07 3.08 -7.99
N ALA A 142 -6.97 2.81 -9.29
CA ALA A 142 -5.67 2.68 -9.94
C ALA A 142 -4.98 4.03 -10.16
N GLY A 143 -5.75 5.11 -10.35
CA GLY A 143 -5.25 6.48 -10.25
C GLY A 143 -5.25 7.16 -11.62
N THR A 144 -4.09 7.62 -12.07
CA THR A 144 -3.94 8.06 -13.46
C THR A 144 -2.86 7.23 -14.11
N GLY A 145 -3.03 6.84 -15.36
CA GLY A 145 -2.12 5.88 -15.98
C GLY A 145 -2.93 4.95 -16.86
N GLU A 146 -2.29 4.23 -17.78
CA GLU A 146 -3.01 3.15 -18.46
C GLU A 146 -2.87 1.91 -17.60
N ASP A 147 -3.83 1.71 -16.68
CA ASP A 147 -3.69 0.76 -15.58
C ASP A 147 -4.29 -0.60 -15.92
N VAL A 148 -3.76 -1.66 -15.31
CA VAL A 148 -4.27 -3.03 -15.49
C VAL A 148 -4.66 -3.64 -14.15
N ILE A 149 -5.95 -3.93 -13.99
CA ILE A 149 -6.48 -4.68 -12.85
C ILE A 149 -6.79 -6.11 -13.31
N SER A 150 -6.13 -7.10 -12.72
CA SER A 150 -6.31 -8.52 -13.03
C SER A 150 -6.79 -9.29 -11.80
N VAL A 151 -8.03 -9.76 -11.85
CA VAL A 151 -8.65 -10.59 -10.80
C VAL A 151 -9.10 -11.94 -11.34
N ASP A 152 -9.09 -12.96 -10.52
CA ASP A 152 -9.78 -14.22 -10.81
C ASP A 152 -11.29 -14.00 -10.75
N ASN A 153 -11.78 -13.40 -9.67
CA ASN A 153 -13.19 -13.13 -9.42
C ASN A 153 -13.41 -11.65 -9.10
N ILE A 154 -14.45 -11.05 -9.66
CA ILE A 154 -14.78 -9.64 -9.40
C ILE A 154 -14.99 -9.34 -7.91
N THR A 155 -15.39 -10.34 -7.12
CA THR A 155 -15.58 -10.20 -5.66
C THR A 155 -14.28 -10.15 -4.86
N GLN A 156 -13.11 -10.30 -5.49
CA GLN A 156 -11.82 -10.06 -4.83
C GLN A 156 -11.62 -8.58 -4.49
N VAL A 157 -12.33 -7.68 -5.18
CA VAL A 157 -12.50 -6.29 -4.76
C VAL A 157 -13.95 -6.10 -4.32
N ALA A 158 -14.16 -5.93 -3.02
CA ALA A 158 -15.50 -6.09 -2.43
C ALA A 158 -16.49 -4.97 -2.78
N THR A 159 -16.00 -3.74 -3.04
CA THR A 159 -16.86 -2.55 -3.13
C THR A 159 -16.72 -1.78 -4.43
N THR A 160 -15.51 -1.33 -4.79
CA THR A 160 -15.29 -0.48 -5.96
C THR A 160 -13.94 -0.77 -6.58
N ILE A 161 -13.94 -0.98 -7.89
CA ILE A 161 -12.78 -0.90 -8.78
C ILE A 161 -12.95 0.38 -9.58
N ASP A 162 -12.00 1.29 -9.46
CA ASP A 162 -11.92 2.51 -10.26
C ASP A 162 -10.59 2.48 -11.01
N GLY A 163 -10.59 2.50 -12.35
CA GLY A 163 -9.34 2.62 -13.12
C GLY A 163 -8.78 4.03 -12.94
N GLY A 164 -9.53 5.00 -13.42
CA GLY A 164 -9.36 6.40 -13.06
C GLY A 164 -9.26 7.28 -14.29
N ALA A 165 -8.11 7.91 -14.51
CA ALA A 165 -7.87 8.67 -15.74
C ALA A 165 -6.99 7.87 -16.69
N ASN A 166 -7.22 8.08 -18.00
CA ASN A 166 -6.64 7.35 -19.13
C ASN A 166 -7.40 6.04 -19.42
N ASP A 167 -6.84 5.18 -20.27
CA ASP A 167 -7.53 3.98 -20.77
C ASP A 167 -7.12 2.79 -19.90
N ASP A 168 -8.08 2.27 -19.13
CA ASP A 168 -7.82 1.22 -18.12
C ASP A 168 -8.38 -0.14 -18.54
N ILE A 169 -7.72 -1.21 -18.07
CA ILE A 169 -8.07 -2.60 -18.38
C ILE A 169 -8.45 -3.36 -17.10
N LEU A 170 -9.63 -3.98 -17.11
CA LEU A 170 -10.03 -5.00 -16.14
C LEU A 170 -10.02 -6.39 -16.78
N ASN A 171 -9.15 -7.28 -16.28
CA ASN A 171 -9.10 -8.69 -16.66
C ASN A 171 -9.81 -9.56 -15.61
N LEU A 172 -10.69 -10.44 -16.08
CA LEU A 172 -11.39 -11.45 -15.28
C LEU A 172 -10.93 -12.86 -15.71
N ASN A 173 -10.20 -13.54 -14.83
CA ASN A 173 -9.51 -14.80 -15.17
C ASN A 173 -10.33 -16.07 -14.91
N THR A 174 -11.59 -15.93 -14.46
CA THR A 174 -12.53 -17.04 -14.34
C THR A 174 -13.86 -16.74 -15.02
N ASP A 175 -14.51 -17.78 -15.53
CA ASP A 175 -15.75 -17.63 -16.31
C ASP A 175 -16.98 -17.36 -15.42
N ASN A 176 -18.08 -16.96 -16.06
CA ASN A 176 -19.40 -16.78 -15.43
C ASN A 176 -19.46 -15.72 -14.31
N GLN A 177 -18.58 -14.72 -14.37
CA GLN A 177 -18.59 -13.56 -13.47
C GLN A 177 -19.81 -12.66 -13.75
N ILE A 178 -20.40 -12.12 -12.69
CA ILE A 178 -21.47 -11.11 -12.79
C ILE A 178 -20.90 -9.78 -12.32
N ILE A 179 -20.77 -8.84 -13.25
CA ILE A 179 -20.29 -7.49 -12.96
C ILE A 179 -21.47 -6.59 -12.63
N THR A 180 -21.39 -5.92 -11.48
CA THR A 180 -22.27 -4.79 -11.18
C THR A 180 -21.59 -3.52 -11.68
N LEU A 181 -22.10 -2.88 -12.73
CA LEU A 181 -21.46 -1.69 -13.31
C LEU A 181 -21.36 -0.50 -12.34
N ALA A 182 -22.12 -0.50 -11.23
CA ALA A 182 -21.97 0.52 -10.20
C ALA A 182 -20.73 0.32 -9.30
N SER A 183 -20.11 -0.88 -9.32
CA SER A 183 -18.89 -1.20 -8.58
C SER A 183 -17.64 -1.18 -9.46
N VAL A 184 -17.77 -0.85 -10.75
CA VAL A 184 -16.66 -0.75 -11.71
C VAL A 184 -16.81 0.58 -12.42
N THR A 185 -15.93 1.53 -12.12
CA THR A 185 -15.93 2.87 -12.69
C THR A 185 -14.63 3.12 -13.45
N SER A 186 -14.70 4.00 -14.46
CA SER A 186 -13.51 4.45 -15.20
C SER A 186 -12.65 3.28 -15.70
N ILE A 187 -13.30 2.28 -16.30
CA ILE A 187 -12.65 1.16 -16.98
C ILE A 187 -13.13 1.18 -18.43
N GLU A 188 -12.20 1.29 -19.36
CA GLU A 188 -12.47 1.40 -20.80
C GLU A 188 -12.51 0.03 -21.47
N THR A 189 -11.74 -0.93 -20.96
CA THR A 189 -11.65 -2.29 -21.49
C THR A 189 -11.88 -3.34 -20.42
N ILE A 190 -12.83 -4.26 -20.65
CA ILE A 190 -13.03 -5.44 -19.81
C ILE A 190 -12.76 -6.68 -20.65
N ASN A 191 -11.78 -7.48 -20.23
CA ASN A 191 -11.48 -8.80 -20.80
C ASN A 191 -11.96 -9.88 -19.84
N ALA A 192 -12.63 -10.90 -20.36
CA ALA A 192 -13.00 -12.09 -19.59
C ALA A 192 -12.52 -13.35 -20.30
N THR A 193 -12.12 -14.36 -19.53
CA THR A 193 -11.91 -15.71 -20.06
C THR A 193 -13.23 -16.28 -20.59
N ALA A 194 -13.12 -17.13 -21.62
CA ALA A 194 -14.24 -17.67 -22.39
C ALA A 194 -14.67 -19.05 -21.90
#